data_AF-A0A4U3MSE9-F1
#
_entry.id   AF-A0A4U3MSE9-F1
#
_cell.length_a   1.000
_cell.length_b   1.000
_cell.length_c   1.000
_cell.angle_alpha   90.00
_cell.angle_beta   90.00
_cell.angle_gamma   90.00
#
_symmetry.space_group_name_H-M   'P 1'
#
loop_
_entity.id
_entity.type
_entity.pdbx_description
1 polymer ?
#
loop_
_entity_poly.entity_id
_entity_poly.type
_entity_poly.pdbx_seq_one_letter_code
_entity_poly.pdbx_strand_id
1 'polypeptide(L)' 'MYQQPNFVRRTIMTPGPVEAHPSVLRQMGQPILGQFDPEFLQIMDEVREMIKVPFATKNQQAFAIDGTSRSGLEAG' A
#
# COMPACT_ATOMS: atom_id res chain seq x y z
N MET A 1 -17.82 13.89 22.06
CA MET A 1 -17.34 12.51 21.86
C MET A 1 -17.47 12.16 20.40
N TYR A 2 -16.40 11.70 19.76
CA TYR A 2 -16.47 11.20 18.38
C TYR A 2 -17.22 9.86 18.38
N GLN A 3 -18.32 9.77 17.62
CA GLN A 3 -19.00 8.50 17.40
C GLN A 3 -18.26 7.74 16.31
N GLN A 4 -17.88 6.49 16.58
CA GLN A 4 -17.28 5.68 15.55
C GLN A 4 -18.31 5.39 14.45
N PRO A 5 -17.96 5.61 13.17
CA PRO A 5 -18.86 5.30 12.08
C PRO A 5 -19.08 3.78 11.99
N ASN A 6 -20.34 3.37 11.91
CA ASN A 6 -20.72 1.99 11.65
C ASN A 6 -20.92 1.79 10.14
N PHE A 7 -19.94 1.15 9.49
CA PHE A 7 -20.02 0.86 8.06
C PHE A 7 -20.55 -0.55 7.81
N VAL A 8 -21.52 -0.67 6.90
CA VAL A 8 -22.03 -1.97 6.45
C VAL A 8 -21.04 -2.58 5.46
N ARG A 9 -20.67 -3.85 5.66
CA ARG A 9 -19.86 -4.61 4.70
C ARG A 9 -20.57 -4.68 3.35
N ARG A 10 -19.86 -4.33 2.28
CA ARG A 10 -20.36 -4.39 0.90
C ARG A 10 -19.65 -5.50 0.15
N THR A 11 -20.32 -6.08 -0.83
CA THR A 11 -19.69 -6.85 -1.90
C THR A 11 -19.42 -5.92 -3.07
N ILE A 12 -18.16 -5.59 -3.33
CA ILE A 12 -17.81 -4.58 -4.34
C ILE A 12 -17.34 -5.27 -5.63
N MET A 13 -18.20 -5.26 -6.65
CA MET A 13 -17.95 -5.88 -7.97
C MET A 13 -17.73 -4.83 -9.09
N THR A 14 -17.26 -3.64 -8.74
CA THR A 14 -16.91 -2.59 -9.71
C THR A 14 -15.50 -2.78 -10.27
N PRO A 15 -15.11 -2.08 -11.34
CA PRO A 15 -13.73 -2.09 -11.85
C PRO A 15 -12.67 -1.45 -10.92
N GLY A 16 -13.07 -0.92 -9.77
CA GLY A 16 -12.19 -0.25 -8.80
C GLY A 16 -12.79 1.05 -8.23
N PRO A 17 -12.53 1.38 -6.95
CA PRO A 17 -11.87 0.54 -5.94
C PRO A 17 -12.75 -0.68 -5.55
N VAL A 18 -12.12 -1.76 -5.08
CA VAL A 18 -12.77 -2.99 -4.61
C VAL A 18 -12.44 -3.25 -3.13
N GLU A 19 -13.01 -4.29 -2.53
CA GLU A 19 -12.67 -4.72 -1.17
C GLU A 19 -11.17 -5.07 -1.06
N ALA A 20 -10.50 -4.53 -0.05
CA ALA A 20 -9.13 -4.95 0.28
C ALA A 20 -9.13 -6.28 1.05
N HIS A 21 -8.06 -7.07 0.88
CA HIS A 21 -7.90 -8.30 1.64
C HIS A 21 -7.83 -8.00 3.16
N PRO A 22 -8.51 -8.78 4.03
CA PRO A 22 -8.59 -8.46 5.47
C PRO A 22 -7.24 -8.34 6.19
N SER A 23 -6.20 -9.01 5.71
CA SER A 23 -4.85 -8.87 6.29
C SER A 23 -4.26 -7.47 6.08
N VAL A 24 -4.50 -6.84 4.92
CA VAL A 24 -4.02 -5.49 4.62
C VAL A 24 -4.68 -4.48 5.56
N LEU A 25 -6.01 -4.59 5.72
CA LEU A 25 -6.77 -3.73 6.64
C LEU A 25 -6.26 -3.83 8.09
N ARG A 26 -5.93 -5.05 8.54
CA ARG A 26 -5.34 -5.26 9.88
C ARG A 26 -3.95 -4.64 10.01
N GLN A 27 -3.11 -4.73 8.98
CA GLN A 27 -1.75 -4.18 9.05
C GLN A 27 -1.72 -2.65 9.00
N MET A 28 -2.69 -2.00 8.34
CA MET A 28 -2.79 -0.54 8.35
C MET A 28 -3.09 0.06 9.73
N GLY A 29 -3.53 -0.76 10.70
CA GLY A 29 -3.77 -0.33 12.08
C GLY A 29 -2.57 -0.49 13.02
N GLN A 30 -1.42 -0.96 12.53
CA GLN A 30 -0.22 -1.13 13.36
C GLN A 30 0.40 0.21 13.77
N PRO A 31 1.17 0.26 14.86
CA PRO A 31 1.94 1.44 15.25
C PRO A 31 2.86 1.93 14.12
N ILE A 32 3.01 3.25 14.02
CA ILE A 32 3.84 3.90 13.00
C ILE A 32 5.32 3.85 13.42
N LEU A 33 6.19 3.58 12.45
CA LEU A 33 7.65 3.68 12.59
C LEU A 33 8.15 5.06 12.13
N GLY A 34 9.32 5.46 12.62
CA GLY A 34 9.98 6.68 12.14
C GLY A 34 10.48 6.54 10.70
N GLN A 35 10.53 7.65 9.96
CA GLN A 35 10.97 7.65 8.54
C GLN A 35 12.39 7.11 8.30
N PHE A 36 13.25 7.13 9.32
CA PHE A 36 14.62 6.60 9.26
C PHE A 36 14.83 5.44 10.25
N ASP A 37 13.75 4.84 10.74
CA ASP A 37 13.82 3.65 11.57
C ASP A 37 14.42 2.49 10.74
N PRO A 38 15.41 1.74 11.26
CA PRO A 38 15.99 0.59 10.55
C PRO A 38 14.95 -0.44 10.07
N GLU A 39 13.90 -0.68 10.86
CA GLU A 39 12.83 -1.61 10.49
C GLU A 39 12.01 -1.06 9.32
N PHE A 40 11.76 0.25 9.28
CA PHE A 40 11.09 0.89 8.15
C PHE A 40 11.93 0.81 6.86
N LEU A 41 13.24 1.05 6.95
CA LEU A 41 14.14 0.93 5.80
C LEU A 41 14.20 -0.51 5.26
N GLN A 42 14.19 -1.51 6.14
CA GLN A 42 14.09 -2.91 5.73
C GLN A 42 12.78 -3.19 4.99
N ILE A 43 11.65 -2.69 5.49
CA ILE A 43 10.34 -2.81 4.81
C ILE A 43 10.41 -2.18 3.41
N MET A 44 11.05 -1.02 3.25
CA MET A 44 11.21 -0.39 1.94
C MET A 44 12.00 -1.24 0.95
N ASP A 45 13.08 -1.89 1.39
CA ASP A 45 13.87 -2.80 0.55
C ASP A 45 13.09 -4.07 0.19
N GLU A 46 12.31 -4.63 1.14
CA GLU A 46 11.43 -5.77 0.88
C GLU A 46 10.33 -5.41 -0.13
N VAL A 47 9.71 -4.24 0.01
CA VAL A 47 8.70 -3.73 -0.93
C VAL A 47 9.28 -3.53 -2.32
N ARG A 48 10.51 -3.01 -2.44
CA ARG A 48 11.21 -2.90 -3.74
C ARG A 48 11.30 -4.24 -4.44
N GLU A 49 11.72 -5.30 -3.74
CA GLU A 49 11.82 -6.63 -4.34
C GLU A 49 10.45 -7.23 -4.66
N MET A 50 9.44 -7.03 -3.80
CA MET A 50 8.07 -7.49 -4.05
C MET A 50 7.44 -6.82 -5.28
N ILE A 51 7.68 -5.53 -5.52
CA ILE A 51 7.16 -4.82 -6.70
C ILE A 51 7.69 -5.44 -7.99
N LYS A 52 8.92 -5.95 -8.03
CA LYS A 52 9.50 -6.52 -9.25
C LYS A 52 8.76 -7.77 -9.74
N VAL A 53 8.14 -8.53 -8.83
CA VAL A 53 7.44 -9.79 -9.12
C VAL A 53 6.26 -9.59 -10.09
N PRO A 54 5.23 -8.76 -9.81
CA PRO A 54 4.12 -8.56 -10.73
C PRO A 54 4.51 -7.87 -12.05
N PHE A 55 5.59 -7.07 -12.04
CA PHE A 55 6.12 -6.43 -13.24
C PHE A 55 7.10 -7.31 -14.04
N ALA A 56 7.43 -8.51 -13.54
CA ALA A 56 8.39 -9.43 -14.16
C ALA A 56 9.71 -8.76 -14.58
N THR A 57 10.26 -7.89 -13.73
CA THR A 57 11.43 -7.04 -14.04
C THR A 57 12.64 -7.33 -13.14
N LYS A 58 13.82 -6.93 -13.62
CA LYS A 58 15.09 -6.95 -12.87
C LYS A 58 15.62 -5.55 -12.58
N ASN A 59 14.85 -4.50 -12.87
CA ASN A 59 15.27 -3.13 -12.65
C ASN A 59 15.64 -2.90 -11.19
N GLN A 60 16.71 -2.15 -10.95
CA GLN A 60 17.10 -1.74 -9.59
C GLN A 60 16.11 -0.71 -9.03
N GLN A 61 15.60 0.17 -9.88
CA GLN A 61 14.59 1.16 -9.54
C GLN A 61 13.19 0.54 -9.66
N ALA A 62 12.66 0.06 -8.53
CA ALA A 62 11.29 -0.42 -8.39
C ALA A 62 10.77 0.05 -7.02
N PHE A 63 9.93 1.09 -7.00
CA PHE A 63 9.48 1.70 -5.75
C PHE A 63 8.06 2.26 -5.91
N ALA A 64 7.38 2.46 -4.79
CA ALA A 64 6.05 3.05 -4.75
C ALA A 64 6.14 4.59 -4.84
N ILE A 65 5.15 5.20 -5.47
CA ILE A 65 4.91 6.65 -5.43
C ILE A 65 3.72 6.89 -4.50
N ASP A 66 3.89 7.77 -3.53
CA ASP A 66 2.85 8.11 -2.54
C ASP A 66 1.74 8.96 -3.19
N GLY A 67 0.73 8.29 -3.74
CA GLY A 67 -0.39 8.93 -4.40
C GLY A 67 -1.36 7.93 -5.02
N THR A 68 -2.34 8.45 -5.76
CA THR A 68 -3.20 7.60 -6.58
C THR A 68 -2.41 7.07 -7.78
N SER A 69 -2.96 6.12 -8.53
CA SER A 69 -2.28 5.56 -9.73
C SER A 69 -1.86 6.64 -10.75
N ARG A 70 -2.58 7.76 -10.83
CA ARG A 70 -2.24 8.87 -11.73
C ARG A 70 -0.96 9.59 -11.31
N SER A 71 -0.65 9.66 -10.02
CA SER A 71 0.59 10.29 -9.54
C SER A 71 1.84 9.55 -10.04
N GLY A 72 1.75 8.23 -10.23
CA GLY A 72 2.82 7.45 -10.86
C GLY A 72 3.01 7.76 -12.35
N LEU A 73 1.95 8.16 -13.05
CA LEU A 73 2.02 8.59 -14.45
C LEU A 73 2.62 9.98 -14.60
N GLU A 74 2.39 10.88 -13.63
CA GLU A 74 2.90 12.25 -13.63
C GLU A 74 4.37 12.35 -13.17
N ALA A 75 4.86 11.38 -12.41
CA ALA A 75 6.22 11.38 -11.87
C ALA A 75 7.31 10.95 -12.87
N GLY A 76 6.92 10.33 -13.99
CA GLY A 76 7.83 9.85 -15.05
C GLY A 76 7.89 10.79 -16.24
#